data_AF-A0A0F9KM32-F1
#
_entry.id   AF-A0A0F9KM32-F1
#
_cell.length_a   1.000
_cell.length_b   1.000
_cell.length_c   1.000
_cell.angle_alpha   90.00
_cell.angle_beta   90.00
_cell.angle_gamma   90.00
#
_symmetry.space_group_name_H-M   'P 1'
#
loop_
_entity.id
_entity.type
_entity.pdbx_description
1 polymer ?
#
loop_
_entity_poly.entity_id
_entity_poly.type
_entity_poly.pdbx_seq_one_letter_code
_entity_poly.pdbx_strand_id
1 'polypeptide(L)'
;ELNDVLKHEESTVEVPKDHDSLQNTEREIAEKIIGLIKIKGYTIDQKEIQNFINNFKAKYNRLPEEEELKSIVKGYIIMSNEDYLKEKSGTSVKSQNSTEAQIPLKEEETISTSYSRKILNINDSLGRRKCPSCGVGTSIHEIVDKKVILMDYPRIYGKKKYCGQCGYQWH
;
A
#
# COMPACT_ATOMS: atom_id res chain seq x y z
N GLU A 1 -61.45 31.51 -44.45
CA GLU A 1 -60.64 32.17 -43.42
C GLU A 1 -60.61 31.31 -42.18
N LEU A 2 -59.45 31.30 -41.51
CA LEU A 2 -59.22 30.98 -40.10
C LEU A 2 -59.12 29.49 -39.67
N ASN A 3 -57.84 29.12 -39.55
CA ASN A 3 -57.26 28.12 -38.66
C ASN A 3 -57.93 28.04 -37.27
N ASP A 4 -57.96 26.84 -36.68
CA ASP A 4 -57.23 26.68 -35.41
C ASP A 4 -56.85 25.22 -35.14
N VAL A 5 -55.54 25.02 -35.06
CA VAL A 5 -54.86 23.77 -34.75
C VAL A 5 -54.82 23.67 -33.23
N LEU A 6 -55.51 22.68 -32.66
CA LEU A 6 -55.46 22.39 -31.23
C LEU A 6 -54.05 21.89 -30.89
N LYS A 7 -53.30 22.75 -30.19
CA LYS A 7 -51.92 22.50 -29.75
C LYS A 7 -51.90 21.36 -28.72
N HIS A 8 -51.07 20.35 -28.98
CA HIS A 8 -50.60 19.44 -27.95
C HIS A 8 -49.75 20.23 -26.96
N GLU A 9 -50.14 20.20 -25.68
CA GLU A 9 -49.28 20.62 -24.58
C GLU A 9 -48.11 19.63 -24.46
N GLU A 10 -46.96 19.99 -25.02
CA GLU A 10 -45.69 19.36 -24.69
C GLU A 10 -45.35 19.73 -23.25
N SER A 11 -45.48 18.78 -22.32
CA SER A 11 -44.88 18.91 -21.00
C SER A 11 -43.36 18.87 -21.18
N THR A 12 -42.72 20.04 -21.14
CA THR A 12 -41.28 20.15 -20.95
C THR A 12 -40.95 19.61 -19.57
N VAL A 13 -40.59 18.33 -19.52
CA VAL A 13 -39.96 17.71 -18.36
C VAL A 13 -38.59 18.36 -18.21
N GLU A 14 -38.47 19.28 -17.27
CA GLU A 14 -37.19 19.86 -16.87
C GLU A 14 -36.29 18.73 -16.33
N VAL A 15 -35.29 18.36 -17.14
CA VAL A 15 -34.25 17.40 -16.75
C VAL A 15 -33.41 18.03 -15.63
N PRO A 16 -33.25 17.38 -14.46
CA PRO A 16 -32.48 17.92 -13.34
C PRO A 16 -30.99 18.12 -13.69
N LYS A 17 -30.48 19.33 -13.42
CA LYS A 17 -29.11 19.79 -13.69
C LYS A 17 -28.01 19.12 -12.86
N ASP A 18 -28.35 18.21 -11.96
CA ASP A 18 -27.41 17.63 -10.99
C ASP A 18 -26.54 16.51 -11.56
N HIS A 19 -26.97 15.90 -12.68
CA HIS A 19 -26.27 14.77 -13.29
C HIS A 19 -24.97 15.20 -13.99
N ASP A 20 -24.93 16.38 -14.61
CA ASP A 20 -23.74 16.89 -15.31
C ASP A 20 -22.59 17.25 -14.36
N SER A 21 -22.91 17.76 -13.17
CA SER A 21 -21.91 18.10 -12.15
C SER A 21 -21.14 16.86 -11.66
N LEU A 22 -21.86 15.76 -11.42
CA LEU A 22 -21.26 14.53 -10.90
C LEU A 22 -20.38 13.86 -11.96
N GLN A 23 -20.83 13.82 -13.21
CA GLN A 23 -20.07 13.25 -14.31
C GLN A 23 -18.77 14.02 -14.58
N ASN A 24 -18.76 15.34 -14.39
CA ASN A 24 -17.54 16.14 -14.51
C ASN A 24 -16.52 15.76 -13.43
N THR A 25 -16.94 15.59 -12.18
CA THR A 25 -16.02 15.17 -11.09
C THR A 25 -15.44 13.77 -11.31
N GLU A 26 -16.22 12.85 -11.87
CA GLU A 26 -15.76 11.50 -12.20
C GLU A 26 -14.68 11.51 -13.30
N ARG A 27 -14.86 12.35 -14.32
CA ARG A 27 -13.87 12.54 -15.39
C ARG A 27 -12.59 13.16 -14.86
N GLU A 28 -12.68 14.20 -14.02
CA GLU A 28 -11.52 14.85 -13.41
C GLU A 28 -10.69 13.87 -12.58
N ILE A 29 -11.33 13.02 -11.77
CA ILE A 29 -10.65 12.00 -10.98
C ILE A 29 -9.99 10.95 -11.88
N ALA A 30 -10.68 10.52 -12.93
CA ALA A 30 -10.12 9.59 -13.91
C ALA A 30 -8.86 10.16 -14.58
N GLU A 31 -8.89 11.42 -15.00
CA GLU A 31 -7.75 12.10 -15.61
C GLU A 31 -6.59 12.26 -14.63
N LYS A 32 -6.85 12.58 -13.35
CA LYS A 32 -5.83 12.61 -12.30
C LYS A 32 -5.15 11.25 -12.12
N ILE A 33 -5.92 10.16 -12.10
CA ILE A 33 -5.37 8.79 -12.01
C ILE A 33 -4.49 8.47 -13.22
N ILE A 34 -4.96 8.75 -14.44
CA ILE A 34 -4.18 8.57 -15.68
C ILE A 34 -2.87 9.36 -15.60
N GLY A 35 -2.94 10.64 -15.22
CA GLY A 35 -1.79 11.52 -15.13
C GLY A 35 -0.73 10.99 -14.15
N LEU A 36 -1.16 10.55 -12.96
CA LEU A 36 -0.26 9.99 -11.95
C LEU A 36 0.41 8.68 -12.41
N ILE A 37 -0.31 7.82 -13.12
CA ILE A 37 0.23 6.57 -13.68
C ILE A 37 1.24 6.88 -14.80
N LYS A 38 0.93 7.83 -15.68
CA LYS A 38 1.83 8.28 -16.75
C LYS A 38 3.12 8.91 -16.24
N ILE A 39 3.05 9.74 -15.19
CA ILE A 39 4.24 10.31 -14.53
C ILE A 39 5.18 9.21 -14.02
N LYS A 40 4.63 8.05 -13.65
CA LYS A 40 5.40 6.89 -13.17
C LYS A 40 5.91 5.99 -14.31
N GLY A 41 5.68 6.34 -15.57
CA GLY A 41 6.15 5.58 -16.74
C GLY A 41 5.23 4.44 -17.16
N TYR A 42 3.99 4.42 -16.63
CA TYR A 42 3.02 3.36 -16.91
C TYR A 42 1.91 3.85 -17.83
N THR A 43 1.35 2.90 -18.59
CA THR A 43 0.16 3.12 -19.42
C THR A 43 -1.00 2.32 -18.86
N ILE A 44 -2.18 2.92 -18.84
CA ILE A 44 -3.42 2.32 -18.37
C ILE A 44 -4.53 2.69 -19.35
N ASP A 45 -5.41 1.74 -19.63
CA ASP A 45 -6.55 1.95 -20.50
C ASP A 45 -7.64 2.75 -19.78
N GLN A 46 -8.23 3.72 -20.48
CA GLN A 46 -9.30 4.54 -19.92
C GLN A 46 -10.51 3.70 -19.47
N LYS A 47 -10.77 2.56 -20.14
CA LYS A 47 -11.83 1.62 -19.78
C LYS A 47 -11.58 0.94 -18.43
N GLU A 48 -10.33 0.61 -18.10
CA GLU A 48 -9.98 0.00 -16.80
C GLU A 48 -10.24 0.98 -15.65
N ILE A 49 -9.92 2.26 -15.85
CA ILE A 49 -10.13 3.30 -14.85
C ILE A 49 -11.62 3.54 -14.62
N GLN A 50 -12.40 3.58 -15.70
CA GLN A 50 -13.85 3.72 -15.57
C GLN A 50 -14.46 2.52 -14.82
N ASN A 51 -14.02 1.30 -15.12
CA ASN A 51 -14.42 0.12 -14.36
C ASN A 51 -14.00 0.23 -12.89
N PHE A 52 -12.79 0.70 -12.60
CA PHE A 52 -12.32 0.93 -11.24
C PHE A 52 -13.19 1.95 -10.49
N ILE A 53 -13.51 3.10 -11.10
CA ILE A 53 -14.35 4.14 -10.50
C ILE A 53 -15.76 3.61 -10.24
N ASN A 54 -16.35 2.89 -11.19
CA ASN A 54 -17.67 2.28 -11.02
C ASN A 54 -17.68 1.26 -9.88
N ASN A 55 -16.67 0.39 -9.80
CA ASN A 55 -16.52 -0.59 -8.72
C ASN A 55 -16.29 0.10 -7.36
N PHE A 56 -15.52 1.19 -7.34
CA PHE A 56 -15.26 1.96 -6.13
C PHE A 56 -16.54 2.63 -5.63
N LYS A 57 -17.30 3.27 -6.52
CA LYS A 57 -18.58 3.90 -6.23
C LYS A 57 -19.61 2.89 -5.73
N ALA A 58 -19.71 1.72 -6.36
CA ALA A 58 -20.61 0.64 -5.92
C ALA A 58 -20.27 0.12 -4.52
N LYS A 59 -18.98 0.12 -4.14
CA LYS A 59 -18.53 -0.40 -2.85
C LYS A 59 -18.63 0.62 -1.71
N TYR A 60 -18.33 1.89 -1.99
CA TYR A 60 -18.20 2.92 -0.95
C TYR A 60 -19.24 4.04 -1.05
N ASN A 61 -20.11 4.03 -2.07
CA ASN A 61 -21.10 5.07 -2.37
C ASN A 61 -20.52 6.49 -2.45
N ARG A 62 -19.21 6.60 -2.76
CA ARG A 62 -18.47 7.86 -2.87
C ARG A 62 -17.37 7.72 -3.92
N LEU A 63 -16.78 8.85 -4.31
CA LEU A 63 -15.60 8.89 -5.16
C LEU A 63 -14.31 8.86 -4.32
N PRO A 64 -13.17 8.43 -4.89
CA PRO A 64 -11.88 8.48 -4.22
C PRO A 64 -11.45 9.92 -3.91
N GLU A 65 -10.90 10.15 -2.72
CA GLU A 65 -10.31 11.43 -2.35
C GLU A 65 -8.89 11.58 -2.90
N GLU A 66 -8.38 12.82 -3.00
CA GLU A 66 -7.05 13.10 -3.57
C GLU A 66 -5.91 12.38 -2.84
N GLU A 67 -6.02 12.21 -1.52
CA GLU A 67 -5.05 11.48 -0.70
C GLU A 67 -5.02 9.98 -1.03
N GLU A 68 -6.18 9.42 -1.40
CA GLU A 68 -6.34 8.01 -1.75
C GLU A 68 -5.82 7.71 -3.16
N LEU A 69 -5.84 8.69 -4.08
CA LEU A 69 -5.38 8.52 -5.47
C LEU A 69 -3.93 8.02 -5.54
N LYS A 70 -3.05 8.54 -4.68
CA LYS A 70 -1.64 8.09 -4.64
C LYS A 70 -1.53 6.61 -4.27
N SER A 71 -2.35 6.15 -3.33
CA SER A 71 -2.38 4.76 -2.87
C SER A 71 -3.00 3.84 -3.91
N ILE A 72 -4.06 4.29 -4.57
CA ILE A 72 -4.72 3.58 -5.67
C ILE A 72 -3.74 3.36 -6.83
N VAL A 73 -3.08 4.43 -7.28
CA VAL A 73 -2.08 4.38 -8.36
C VAL A 73 -0.93 3.46 -8.01
N LYS A 74 -0.43 3.54 -6.77
CA LYS A 74 0.63 2.64 -6.28
C LYS A 74 0.17 1.17 -6.28
N GLY A 75 -1.07 0.91 -5.88
CA GLY A 75 -1.67 -0.43 -5.93
C GLY A 75 -1.74 -0.97 -7.36
N TYR A 76 -2.18 -0.14 -8.31
CA TYR A 76 -2.21 -0.49 -9.74
C TYR A 76 -0.81 -0.84 -10.25
N ILE A 77 0.19 0.01 -9.98
CA ILE A 77 1.57 -0.23 -10.40
C ILE A 77 2.12 -1.55 -9.84
N ILE A 78 1.86 -1.86 -8.58
CA ILE A 78 2.29 -3.12 -7.95
C ILE A 78 1.61 -4.32 -8.61
N MET A 79 0.34 -4.19 -8.98
CA MET A 79 -0.41 -5.29 -9.60
C MET A 79 -0.04 -5.48 -11.07
N SER A 80 0.27 -4.39 -11.80
CA SER A 80 0.64 -4.41 -13.21
C SER A 80 2.11 -4.80 -13.44
N ASN A 81 2.98 -4.62 -12.45
CA ASN A 81 4.38 -5.02 -12.52
C ASN A 81 4.76 -6.02 -11.43
N GLU A 82 5.14 -7.24 -11.84
CA GLU A 82 5.87 -8.17 -10.97
C GLU A 82 7.24 -7.59 -10.54
N ASP A 83 7.81 -6.69 -11.34
CA ASP A 83 9.13 -6.08 -11.11
C ASP A 83 9.13 -4.93 -10.07
N TYR A 84 7.97 -4.38 -9.68
CA TYR A 84 7.93 -3.35 -8.62
C TYR A 84 8.30 -3.92 -7.24
N LEU A 85 8.24 -5.26 -7.10
CA LEU A 85 8.79 -5.97 -5.95
C LEU A 85 10.32 -5.96 -5.96
N LYS A 86 10.95 -5.95 -7.15
CA LYS A 86 12.41 -6.08 -7.31
C LYS A 86 13.17 -4.80 -6.97
N GLU A 87 12.62 -3.62 -7.28
CA GLU A 87 13.31 -2.34 -6.98
C GLU A 87 13.29 -1.98 -5.49
N LYS A 88 12.34 -2.51 -4.70
CA LYS A 88 12.41 -2.44 -3.23
C LYS A 88 13.11 -3.63 -2.59
N SER A 89 13.20 -4.77 -3.28
CA SER A 89 14.03 -5.90 -2.88
C SER A 89 15.43 -5.82 -3.51
N GLY A 90 16.10 -4.68 -3.37
CA GLY A 90 17.56 -4.53 -3.49
C GLY A 90 18.32 -5.31 -2.41
N THR A 91 17.95 -6.56 -2.21
CA THR A 91 18.76 -7.67 -1.71
C THR A 91 18.29 -8.87 -2.51
N SER A 92 18.71 -8.91 -3.78
CA SER A 92 18.47 -10.03 -4.67
C SER A 92 19.39 -11.17 -4.25
N VAL A 93 18.89 -12.07 -3.40
CA VAL A 93 19.41 -13.44 -3.38
C VAL A 93 18.78 -14.13 -4.59
N LYS A 94 19.53 -14.20 -5.69
CA LYS A 94 19.17 -15.06 -6.82
C LYS A 94 19.30 -16.51 -6.34
N SER A 95 18.15 -17.16 -6.16
CA SER A 95 18.06 -18.61 -6.05
C SER A 95 18.20 -19.21 -7.45
N GLN A 96 19.29 -19.91 -7.70
CA GLN A 96 19.32 -21.01 -8.66
C GLN A 96 20.11 -22.19 -8.07
N ASN A 97 19.37 -23.28 -7.89
CA ASN A 97 19.77 -24.69 -7.95
C ASN A 97 20.66 -25.27 -6.84
N SER A 98 20.12 -26.35 -6.28
CA SER A 98 20.79 -27.50 -5.69
C SER A 98 22.19 -27.75 -6.25
N THR A 99 23.22 -27.77 -5.40
CA THR A 99 24.06 -28.93 -5.04
C THR A 99 25.15 -28.43 -4.09
N GLU A 100 25.42 -29.19 -3.04
CA GLU A 100 26.46 -28.95 -2.04
C GLU A 100 27.87 -28.85 -2.65
N ALA A 101 28.64 -27.79 -2.33
CA ALA A 101 30.11 -27.76 -2.32
C ALA A 101 30.67 -26.44 -1.72
N GLN A 102 31.82 -26.56 -1.06
CA GLN A 102 32.52 -25.57 -0.22
C GLN A 102 33.08 -24.36 -0.99
N ILE A 103 33.17 -23.19 -0.33
CA ILE A 103 33.81 -21.97 -0.86
C ILE A 103 35.17 -21.75 -0.18
N PRO A 104 36.29 -21.67 -0.92
CA PRO A 104 37.47 -20.94 -0.48
C PRO A 104 37.35 -19.44 -0.80
N LEU A 105 37.54 -18.65 0.25
CA LEU A 105 37.62 -17.19 0.28
C LEU A 105 38.75 -16.67 -0.62
N LYS A 106 38.48 -15.62 -1.42
CA LYS A 106 39.50 -14.66 -1.88
C LYS A 106 38.95 -13.24 -1.85
N GLU A 107 39.77 -12.40 -1.23
CA GLU A 107 39.65 -10.96 -0.95
C GLU A 107 39.82 -10.16 -2.26
N GLU A 108 39.09 -9.05 -2.47
CA GLU A 108 39.51 -7.63 -2.44
C GLU A 108 38.69 -6.96 -3.59
N GLU A 109 38.23 -5.70 -3.62
CA GLU A 109 38.61 -4.47 -2.95
C GLU A 109 37.55 -3.37 -3.19
N THR A 110 37.41 -2.46 -2.22
CA THR A 110 37.08 -1.02 -2.27
C THR A 110 35.87 -0.45 -3.04
N ILE A 111 35.08 0.39 -2.35
CA ILE A 111 34.98 1.84 -2.64
C ILE A 111 34.53 2.59 -1.37
N SER A 112 35.27 3.64 -1.09
CA SER A 112 35.11 4.66 -0.07
C SER A 112 33.80 5.45 -0.21
N THR A 113 33.02 5.58 0.86
CA THR A 113 32.25 6.81 1.12
C THR A 113 31.89 6.93 2.59
N SER A 114 32.32 8.04 3.17
CA SER A 114 32.32 8.40 4.59
C SER A 114 30.94 8.76 5.14
N TYR A 115 30.08 7.77 5.34
CA TYR A 115 29.05 7.87 6.37
C TYR A 115 29.38 6.81 7.41
N SER A 116 29.72 7.24 8.63
CA SER A 116 29.77 6.35 9.80
C SER A 116 28.36 5.82 10.09
N ARG A 117 27.89 4.90 9.25
CA ARG A 117 26.92 3.90 9.65
C ARG A 117 27.67 3.03 10.65
N LYS A 118 27.49 3.31 11.94
CA LYS A 118 27.50 2.21 12.92
C LYS A 118 26.40 1.27 12.46
N ILE A 119 26.76 0.35 11.56
CA ILE A 119 25.98 -0.83 11.28
C ILE A 119 25.97 -1.56 12.62
N LEU A 120 24.88 -1.38 13.37
CA LEU A 120 24.60 -2.24 14.50
C LEU A 120 24.47 -3.63 13.87
N ASN A 121 25.53 -4.42 13.94
CA ASN A 121 25.47 -5.86 13.76
C ASN A 121 24.58 -6.39 14.89
N ILE A 122 23.27 -6.27 14.69
CA ILE A 122 22.30 -7.07 15.39
C ILE A 122 22.56 -8.46 14.83
N ASN A 123 23.38 -9.24 15.54
CA ASN A 123 23.48 -10.66 15.27
C ASN A 123 22.05 -11.18 15.34
N ASP A 124 21.48 -11.53 14.19
CA ASP A 124 20.21 -12.24 14.14
C ASP A 124 20.39 -13.47 14.99
N SER A 125 19.78 -13.49 16.18
CA SER A 125 19.81 -14.66 17.03
C SER A 125 18.99 -15.72 16.31
N LEU A 126 19.66 -16.55 15.51
CA LEU A 126 19.12 -17.73 14.85
C LEU A 126 18.64 -18.69 15.96
N GLY A 127 17.43 -18.48 16.46
CA GLY A 127 16.90 -19.22 17.59
C GLY A 127 15.48 -18.81 17.98
N ARG A 128 14.78 -19.72 18.66
CA ARG A 128 13.51 -19.39 19.34
C ARG A 128 13.77 -18.27 20.34
N ARG A 129 12.87 -17.27 20.38
CA ARG A 129 12.92 -16.18 21.35
C ARG A 129 13.13 -16.76 22.74
N LYS A 130 14.13 -16.30 23.48
CA LYS A 130 14.40 -16.69 24.87
C LYS A 130 14.09 -15.52 25.78
N CYS A 131 13.51 -15.79 26.94
CA CYS A 131 13.35 -14.76 27.96
C CYS A 131 14.74 -14.27 28.39
N PRO A 132 15.00 -12.96 28.40
CA PRO A 132 16.30 -12.43 28.82
C PRO A 132 16.56 -12.63 30.32
N SER A 133 15.52 -12.83 31.14
CA SER A 133 15.66 -13.07 32.57
C SER A 133 15.88 -14.54 32.92
N CYS A 134 15.02 -15.46 32.43
CA CYS A 134 15.11 -16.89 32.78
C CYS A 134 15.69 -17.79 31.68
N GLY A 135 15.98 -17.26 30.48
CA GLY A 135 16.55 -18.02 29.36
C GLY A 135 15.57 -18.99 28.66
N VAL A 136 14.35 -19.16 29.18
CA VAL A 136 13.35 -20.09 28.62
C VAL A 136 12.62 -19.46 27.45
N GLY A 137 12.49 -20.20 26.35
CA GLY A 137 11.90 -19.72 25.09
C GLY A 137 10.53 -20.28 24.72
N THR A 138 9.93 -21.10 25.58
CA THR A 138 8.67 -21.81 25.28
C THR A 138 7.42 -21.04 25.67
N SER A 139 7.51 -20.13 26.65
CA SER A 139 6.37 -19.36 27.18
C SER A 139 6.66 -17.86 27.14
N ILE A 140 6.68 -17.32 25.92
CA ILE A 140 6.77 -15.88 25.67
C ILE A 140 5.51 -15.45 24.97
N HIS A 141 4.81 -14.50 25.56
CA HIS A 141 3.54 -13.99 25.10
C HIS A 141 3.68 -12.52 24.73
N GLU A 142 2.83 -12.04 23.83
CA GLU A 142 2.85 -10.68 23.33
C GLU A 142 1.55 -9.96 23.74
N ILE A 143 1.68 -8.79 24.34
CA ILE A 143 0.56 -7.94 24.80
C ILE A 143 0.70 -6.56 24.17
N VAL A 144 -0.43 -5.93 23.89
CA VAL A 144 -0.47 -4.53 23.42
C VAL A 144 -0.03 -3.58 24.55
N ASP A 145 0.95 -2.74 24.28
CA ASP A 145 1.37 -1.67 25.18
C ASP A 145 0.73 -0.35 24.78
N LYS A 146 -0.33 0.02 25.51
CA LYS A 146 -1.05 1.28 25.29
C LYS A 146 -0.22 2.53 25.63
N LYS A 147 0.93 2.38 26.29
CA LYS A 147 1.83 3.51 26.60
C LYS A 147 2.65 3.95 25.39
N VAL A 148 2.90 3.04 24.45
CA VAL A 148 3.65 3.32 23.22
C VAL A 148 2.65 3.45 22.08
N ILE A 149 2.47 4.66 21.56
CA ILE A 149 1.66 4.88 20.37
C ILE A 149 2.61 4.97 19.18
N LEU A 150 2.47 4.04 18.24
CA LEU A 150 3.29 4.00 17.03
C LEU A 150 2.70 4.89 15.93
N MET A 151 1.37 5.04 15.91
CA MET A 151 0.65 5.85 14.94
C MET A 151 -0.68 6.31 15.53
N ASP A 152 -1.06 7.56 15.30
CA ASP A 152 -2.27 8.15 15.88
C ASP A 152 -3.56 7.83 15.11
N TYR A 153 -3.50 7.73 13.77
CA TYR A 153 -4.65 7.36 12.94
C TYR A 153 -4.26 6.53 11.70
N PRO A 154 -4.85 5.32 11.51
CA PRO A 154 -5.57 4.55 12.53
C PRO A 154 -4.68 4.31 13.76
N ARG A 155 -5.26 4.36 14.96
CA ARG A 155 -4.47 4.29 16.20
C ARG A 155 -3.81 2.92 16.36
N ILE A 156 -2.48 2.87 16.33
CA ILE A 156 -1.67 1.66 16.51
C ILE A 156 -0.82 1.81 17.77
N TYR A 157 -0.97 0.85 18.68
CA TYR A 157 -0.15 0.75 19.88
C TYR A 157 1.03 -0.19 19.65
N GLY A 158 2.11 0.07 20.37
CA GLY A 158 3.27 -0.81 20.45
C GLY A 158 2.92 -2.14 21.11
N LYS A 159 3.87 -3.07 21.06
CA LYS A 159 3.73 -4.38 21.68
C LYS A 159 4.85 -4.59 22.70
N LYS A 160 4.53 -5.29 23.77
CA LYS A 160 5.47 -5.75 24.79
C LYS A 160 5.39 -7.26 24.90
N LYS A 161 6.52 -7.88 25.17
CA LYS A 161 6.65 -9.31 25.45
C LYS A 161 6.59 -9.52 26.96
N TYR A 162 5.98 -10.62 27.38
CA TYR A 162 6.05 -11.09 28.76
C TYR A 162 6.39 -12.58 28.81
N CYS A 163 7.18 -12.98 29.79
CA CYS A 163 7.48 -14.38 30.04
C CYS A 163 6.39 -14.98 30.95
N GLY A 164 5.75 -16.06 30.52
CA GLY A 164 4.73 -16.74 31.33
C GLY A 164 5.30 -17.53 32.52
N GLN A 165 6.62 -17.74 32.58
CA GLN A 165 7.27 -18.42 33.71
C GLN A 165 7.74 -17.45 34.81
N CYS A 166 8.52 -16.42 34.45
CA CYS A 166 9.08 -15.49 35.43
C CYS A 166 8.37 -14.13 35.50
N GLY A 167 7.40 -13.87 34.61
CA GLY A 167 6.66 -12.61 34.58
C GLY A 167 7.44 -11.40 34.04
N TYR A 168 8.72 -11.57 33.67
CA TYR A 168 9.54 -10.48 33.14
C TYR A 168 8.93 -9.91 31.86
N GLN A 169 8.89 -8.58 31.75
CA GLN A 169 8.32 -7.84 30.62
C GLN A 169 9.42 -7.05 29.92
N TRP A 170 9.42 -7.07 28.59
CA TRP A 170 10.36 -6.32 27.76
C TRP A 170 9.77 -5.98 26.40
N HIS A 171 10.34 -4.99 25.72
CA HIS A 171 9.94 -4.57 24.38
C HIS A 171 10.83 -5.25 23.33
#